data_AF-A0A520Q7K1-F1
#
_entry.id   AF-A0A520Q7K1-F1
#
_cell.length_a   1.000
_cell.length_b   1.000
_cell.length_c   1.000
_cell.angle_alpha   90.00
_cell.angle_beta   90.00
_cell.angle_gamma   90.00
#
_symmetry.space_group_name_H-M   'P 1'
#
loop_
_entity.id
_entity.type
_entity.pdbx_description
1 polymer ?
#
loop_
_entity_poly.entity_id
_entity_poly.type
_entity_poly.pdbx_seq_one_letter_code
_entity_poly.pdbx_strand_id
1 'polypeptide(L)'
;MRYRLKKTPSDWKKYLLSFTSMLSIVVGVLIWKLFITWQTAYVAWSVIGLLLIIGLLSNIVSGAVYRVGMAIGFQIGRVFGAVLLFLMFCVVIAPLGLFLRLIGKDLLNFRAFKNLKIKSYWATSKTPGSIDQMH
;
A
#
# COMPACT_ATOMS: atom_id res chain seq x y z
N MET A 1 5.68 -14.17 -4.72
CA MET A 1 5.24 -14.45 -3.34
C MET A 1 3.99 -15.32 -3.37
N ARG A 2 3.98 -16.49 -2.72
CA ARG A 2 2.79 -17.37 -2.62
C ARG A 2 1.92 -16.90 -1.45
N TYR A 3 0.62 -16.72 -1.66
CA TYR A 3 -0.33 -16.39 -0.60
C TYR A 3 -0.47 -17.55 0.39
N ARG A 4 0.11 -17.42 1.58
CA ARG A 4 -0.18 -18.32 2.71
C ARG A 4 -1.44 -17.80 3.41
N LEU A 5 -2.60 -18.19 2.89
CA LEU A 5 -3.89 -17.92 3.55
C LEU A 5 -3.99 -18.78 4.80
N LYS A 6 -4.32 -18.17 5.94
CA LYS A 6 -4.57 -18.87 7.20
C LYS A 6 -5.84 -19.71 7.02
N LYS A 7 -5.72 -21.04 7.06
CA LYS A 7 -6.81 -22.00 6.79
C LYS A 7 -7.65 -22.32 8.04
N THR A 8 -7.82 -21.34 8.93
CA THR A 8 -8.58 -21.48 10.17
C THR A 8 -10.02 -21.03 9.91
N PRO A 9 -11.03 -21.92 10.06
CA PRO A 9 -12.43 -21.58 9.75
C PRO A 9 -12.99 -20.44 10.62
N SER A 10 -12.42 -20.23 11.81
CA SER A 10 -12.75 -19.10 12.69
C SER A 10 -12.36 -17.73 12.09
N ASP A 11 -11.24 -17.64 11.38
CA ASP A 11 -10.73 -16.37 10.88
C ASP A 11 -11.52 -15.87 9.66
N TRP A 12 -12.09 -16.78 8.85
CA TRP A 12 -12.99 -16.42 7.74
C TRP A 12 -14.31 -15.81 8.25
N LYS A 13 -14.83 -16.34 9.37
CA LYS A 13 -16.04 -15.81 10.02
C LYS A 13 -15.80 -14.42 10.61
N LYS A 14 -14.64 -14.19 11.23
CA LYS A 14 -14.24 -12.85 11.72
C LYS A 14 -14.14 -11.84 10.58
N TYR A 15 -13.53 -12.22 9.45
CA TYR A 15 -13.47 -11.36 8.27
C TYR A 15 -14.86 -11.01 7.74
N LEU A 16 -15.76 -12.00 7.66
CA LEU A 16 -17.14 -11.80 7.21
C LEU A 16 -17.89 -10.84 8.15
N LEU A 17 -17.71 -10.98 9.46
CA LEU A 17 -18.29 -10.08 10.47
C LEU A 17 -17.78 -8.63 10.30
N SER A 18 -16.46 -8.45 10.14
CA SER A 18 -15.87 -7.13 9.89
C SER A 18 -16.34 -6.52 8.57
N PHE A 19 -16.53 -7.34 7.53
CA PHE A 19 -17.02 -6.87 6.23
C PHE A 19 -18.47 -6.37 6.32
N THR A 20 -19.33 -7.14 7.00
CA THR A 20 -20.74 -6.77 7.19
C THR A 20 -20.91 -5.56 8.11
N SER A 21 -20.07 -5.41 9.13
CA SER A 21 -20.12 -4.24 10.01
C SER A 21 -19.72 -2.97 9.25
N MET A 22 -18.67 -3.05 8.42
CA MET A 22 -18.26 -1.95 7.54
C MET A 22 -19.37 -1.56 6.55
N LEU A 23 -20.04 -2.55 5.93
CA LEU A 23 -21.17 -2.29 5.02
C LEU A 23 -22.36 -1.64 5.73
N SER A 24 -22.66 -2.07 6.96
CA SER A 24 -23.74 -1.48 7.77
C SER A 24 -23.45 -0.02 8.13
N ILE A 25 -22.20 0.31 8.49
CA ILE A 25 -21.78 1.70 8.75
C ILE A 25 -21.93 2.55 7.49
N VAL A 26 -21.52 2.03 6.32
CA VAL A 26 -21.68 2.75 5.05
C VAL A 26 -23.15 3.05 4.76
N VAL A 27 -24.05 2.08 4.94
CA VAL A 27 -25.50 2.31 4.81
C VAL A 27 -25.98 3.38 5.79
N GLY A 28 -25.52 3.35 7.05
CA GLY A 28 -25.82 4.38 8.05
C GLY A 28 -25.38 5.79 7.63
N VAL A 29 -24.17 5.92 7.06
CA VAL A 29 -23.66 7.20 6.54
C VAL A 29 -24.45 7.67 5.31
N LEU A 30 -24.88 6.76 4.43
CA LEU A 30 -25.72 7.11 3.27
C LEU A 30 -27.10 7.63 3.69
N ILE A 31 -27.69 7.06 4.75
CA ILE A 31 -28.93 7.58 5.36
C ILE A 31 -28.69 8.97 5.94
N TRP A 32 -27.59 9.16 6.67
CA TRP A 32 -27.27 10.46 7.28
C TRP A 32 -27.07 11.56 6.24
N LYS A 33 -26.46 11.23 5.11
CA LYS A 33 -26.27 12.15 3.99
C LYS A 33 -27.53 12.32 3.12
N LEU A 34 -28.66 11.72 3.52
CA LEU A 34 -29.99 11.78 2.87
C LEU A 34 -29.99 11.37 1.39
N PHE A 35 -29.06 10.52 0.97
CA PHE A 35 -29.00 10.00 -0.41
C PHE A 35 -30.01 8.85 -0.65
N ILE A 36 -30.60 8.29 0.41
CA ILE A 36 -31.44 7.08 0.35
C ILE A 36 -32.71 7.26 1.20
N THR A 37 -33.83 6.65 0.78
CA THR A 37 -35.06 6.62 1.59
C THR A 37 -34.96 5.54 2.68
N TRP A 38 -35.68 5.74 3.79
CA TRP A 38 -35.71 4.78 4.91
C TRP A 38 -36.10 3.36 4.47
N GLN A 39 -37.01 3.22 3.50
CA GLN A 39 -37.43 1.92 2.97
C GLN A 39 -36.25 1.16 2.32
N THR A 40 -35.47 1.82 1.47
CA THR A 40 -34.26 1.23 0.86
C THR A 40 -33.19 0.87 1.89
N ALA A 41 -33.06 1.64 2.97
CA ALA A 41 -32.13 1.34 4.05
C ALA A 41 -32.50 0.05 4.81
N TYR A 42 -33.78 -0.13 5.15
CA TYR A 42 -34.24 -1.36 5.81
C TYR A 42 -34.04 -2.60 4.94
N VAL A 43 -34.32 -2.48 3.63
CA VAL A 43 -34.07 -3.57 2.68
C VAL A 43 -32.57 -3.89 2.62
N ALA A 44 -31.70 -2.86 2.55
CA ALA A 44 -30.26 -3.06 2.54
C ALA A 44 -29.76 -3.76 3.82
N TRP A 45 -30.21 -3.33 5.01
CA TRP A 45 -29.84 -3.99 6.27
C TRP A 45 -30.39 -5.41 6.38
N SER A 46 -31.60 -5.67 5.90
CA SER A 46 -32.18 -7.02 5.85
C SER A 46 -31.33 -7.96 4.98
N VAL A 47 -30.93 -7.48 3.79
CA VAL A 47 -30.05 -8.24 2.89
C VAL A 47 -28.68 -8.49 3.53
N ILE A 48 -28.09 -7.50 4.19
CA ILE A 48 -26.80 -7.64 4.88
C ILE A 48 -26.91 -8.67 6.02
N GLY A 49 -27.97 -8.60 6.82
CA GLY A 49 -28.22 -9.55 7.91
C GLY A 49 -28.43 -10.98 7.39
N LEU A 50 -29.18 -11.14 6.30
CA LEU A 50 -29.39 -12.43 5.66
C LEU A 50 -28.07 -13.02 5.14
N LEU A 51 -27.25 -12.20 4.48
CA LEU A 51 -25.93 -12.60 3.99
C LEU A 51 -24.99 -13.04 5.14
N LEU A 52 -25.05 -12.33 6.27
CA LEU A 52 -24.28 -12.67 7.47
C LEU A 52 -24.69 -14.04 8.02
N ILE A 53 -25.99 -14.30 8.16
CA ILE A 53 -26.51 -15.57 8.66
C ILE A 53 -26.08 -16.72 7.74
N ILE A 54 -26.27 -16.57 6.42
CA ILE A 54 -25.85 -17.58 5.43
C ILE A 54 -24.33 -17.81 5.48
N GLY A 55 -23.53 -16.74 5.60
CA GLY A 55 -22.08 -16.81 5.69
C GLY A 55 -21.56 -17.46 6.98
N LEU A 56 -22.30 -17.33 8.09
CA LEU A 56 -21.97 -17.96 9.38
C LEU A 56 -22.29 -19.46 9.39
N LEU A 57 -23.38 -19.87 8.74
CA LEU A 57 -23.81 -21.26 8.63
C LEU A 57 -22.94 -22.06 7.64
N SER A 58 -22.51 -21.44 6.53
CA SER A 58 -21.70 -22.11 5.50
C SER A 58 -20.23 -21.71 5.52
N ASN A 59 -19.35 -22.67 5.83
CA ASN A 59 -17.89 -22.49 5.74
C ASN A 59 -17.39 -22.33 4.29
N ILE A 60 -18.15 -22.82 3.30
CA ILE A 60 -17.78 -22.71 1.88
C ILE A 60 -17.96 -21.28 1.39
N VAL A 61 -19.08 -20.65 1.75
CA VAL A 61 -19.40 -19.26 1.37
C VAL A 61 -18.43 -18.29 2.01
N SER A 62 -18.21 -18.39 3.33
CA SER A 62 -17.24 -17.56 4.05
C SER A 62 -15.81 -17.72 3.51
N GLY A 63 -15.40 -18.94 3.17
CA GLY A 63 -14.10 -19.20 2.55
C GLY A 63 -13.96 -18.66 1.11
N ALA A 64 -15.05 -18.61 0.34
CA ALA A 64 -15.05 -17.99 -0.99
C ALA A 64 -14.96 -16.46 -0.89
N VAL A 65 -15.79 -15.84 -0.05
CA VAL A 65 -15.78 -14.39 0.21
C VAL A 65 -14.41 -13.94 0.71
N TYR A 66 -13.82 -14.66 1.66
CA TYR A 66 -12.47 -14.35 2.16
C TYR A 66 -11.41 -14.40 1.05
N ARG A 67 -11.43 -15.42 0.19
CA ARG A 67 -10.46 -15.54 -0.92
C ARG A 67 -10.59 -14.39 -1.91
N VAL A 68 -11.81 -14.04 -2.30
CA VAL A 68 -12.08 -12.92 -3.22
C VAL A 68 -11.64 -11.60 -2.58
N GLY A 69 -12.04 -11.35 -1.33
CA GLY A 69 -11.68 -10.15 -0.59
C GLY A 69 -10.16 -9.99 -0.44
N MET A 70 -9.45 -11.08 -0.14
CA MET A 70 -7.98 -11.06 -0.06
C MET A 70 -7.32 -10.82 -1.43
N ALA A 71 -7.84 -11.41 -2.51
CA ALA A 71 -7.32 -11.18 -3.85
C ALA A 71 -7.49 -9.71 -4.29
N ILE A 72 -8.67 -9.14 -4.04
CA ILE A 72 -8.95 -7.72 -4.32
C ILE A 72 -8.06 -6.83 -3.46
N GLY A 73 -8.00 -7.09 -2.14
CA GLY A 73 -7.16 -6.34 -1.21
C GLY A 73 -5.69 -6.36 -1.59
N PHE A 74 -5.19 -7.49 -2.11
CA PHE A 74 -3.82 -7.56 -2.61
C PHE A 74 -3.60 -6.72 -3.87
N GLN A 75 -4.52 -6.78 -4.83
CA GLN A 75 -4.40 -5.97 -6.05
C GLN A 75 -4.44 -4.47 -5.73
N ILE A 76 -5.37 -4.07 -4.86
CA ILE A 76 -5.44 -2.71 -4.33
C ILE A 76 -4.13 -2.35 -3.65
N GLY A 77 -3.65 -3.16 -2.71
CA GLY A 77 -2.39 -2.91 -2.01
C GLY A 77 -1.18 -2.77 -2.94
N ARG A 78 -1.14 -3.54 -4.04
CA ARG A 78 -0.08 -3.43 -5.05
C ARG A 78 -0.11 -2.09 -5.78
N VAL A 79 -1.30 -1.64 -6.19
CA VAL A 79 -1.46 -0.33 -6.85
C VAL A 79 -1.19 0.79 -5.87
N PHE A 80 -1.80 0.75 -4.69
CA PHE A 80 -1.60 1.76 -3.65
C PHE A 80 -0.15 1.85 -3.19
N GLY A 81 0.56 0.73 -3.06
CA GLY A 81 1.99 0.74 -2.73
C GLY A 81 2.83 1.45 -3.80
N ALA A 82 2.56 1.19 -5.08
CA ALA A 82 3.24 1.88 -6.18
C ALA A 82 2.89 3.38 -6.21
N VAL A 83 1.62 3.72 -6.04
CA VAL A 83 1.14 5.11 -6.03
C VAL A 83 1.72 5.88 -4.85
N LEU A 84 1.72 5.30 -3.65
CA LEU A 84 2.25 5.93 -2.45
C LEU A 84 3.77 6.11 -2.54
N LEU A 85 4.49 5.13 -3.08
CA LEU A 85 5.92 5.25 -3.33
C LEU A 85 6.22 6.35 -4.36
N PHE A 86 5.46 6.39 -5.45
CA PHE A 86 5.58 7.44 -6.46
C PHE A 86 5.30 8.83 -5.88
N LEU A 87 4.23 8.95 -5.09
CA LEU A 87 3.87 10.20 -4.43
C LEU A 87 4.94 10.65 -3.44
N MET A 88 5.45 9.76 -2.59
CA MET A 88 6.58 10.03 -1.69
C MET A 88 7.80 10.50 -2.47
N PHE A 89 8.13 9.83 -3.57
CA PHE A 89 9.25 10.23 -4.41
C PHE A 89 9.04 11.63 -5.00
N CYS A 90 7.86 11.91 -5.57
CA CYS A 90 7.58 13.21 -6.18
C CYS A 90 7.44 14.36 -5.18
N VAL A 91 6.89 14.12 -3.99
CA VAL A 91 6.59 15.17 -3.00
C VAL A 91 7.73 15.39 -2.01
N VAL A 92 8.52 14.37 -1.71
CA VAL A 92 9.62 14.46 -0.73
C VAL A 92 10.96 14.40 -1.43
N ILE A 93 11.24 13.31 -2.14
CA ILE A 93 12.60 13.02 -2.64
C ILE A 93 13.00 13.96 -3.79
N ALA A 94 12.12 14.14 -4.77
CA ALA A 94 12.34 14.97 -5.94
C ALA A 94 12.56 16.45 -5.59
N PRO A 95 11.72 17.11 -4.77
CA PRO A 95 11.95 18.50 -4.39
C PRO A 95 13.17 18.63 -3.46
N LEU A 96 13.46 17.65 -2.61
CA LEU A 96 14.68 17.66 -1.81
C LEU A 96 15.93 17.66 -2.70
N GLY A 97 15.97 16.81 -3.73
CA GLY A 97 17.04 16.77 -4.72
C GLY A 97 17.16 18.07 -5.52
N LEU A 98 16.03 18.67 -5.90
CA LEU A 98 16.00 19.95 -6.61
C LEU A 98 16.46 21.10 -5.71
N PHE A 99 16.10 21.08 -4.43
CA PHE A 99 16.53 22.04 -3.42
C PHE A 99 18.04 21.95 -3.17
N LEU A 100 18.59 20.74 -3.03
CA LEU A 100 20.04 20.50 -2.93
C LEU A 100 20.77 21.04 -4.17
N ARG A 101 20.19 20.87 -5.36
CA ARG A 101 20.73 21.41 -6.61
C ARG A 101 20.71 22.94 -6.65
N LEU A 102 19.66 23.58 -6.14
CA LEU A 102 19.57 25.04 -6.02
C LEU A 102 20.62 25.60 -5.04
N ILE A 103 20.90 24.89 -3.95
CA ILE A 103 21.95 25.25 -2.98
C ILE A 103 23.38 25.04 -3.54
N GLY A 104 23.51 24.41 -4.72
CA GLY A 104 24.80 24.13 -5.33
C GLY A 104 25.54 22.93 -4.74
N LYS A 105 24.88 22.15 -3.86
CA LYS A 105 25.39 20.88 -3.36
C LYS A 105 25.15 19.79 -4.40
N ASP A 106 26.10 19.64 -5.32
CA ASP A 106 26.15 18.50 -6.25
C ASP A 106 26.71 17.26 -5.54
N LEU A 107 25.85 16.57 -4.76
CA LEU A 107 26.22 15.35 -4.03
C LEU A 107 26.68 14.22 -4.96
N LEU A 108 26.27 14.25 -6.23
CA LEU A 108 26.62 13.25 -7.24
C LEU A 108 27.80 13.68 -8.12
N ASN A 109 28.35 14.89 -7.92
CA ASN A 109 29.47 15.45 -8.67
C ASN A 109 29.31 15.29 -10.20
N PHE A 110 28.06 15.35 -10.70
CA PHE A 110 27.75 15.14 -12.11
C PHE A 110 28.39 16.21 -13.00
N ARG A 111 28.61 17.41 -12.45
CA ARG A 111 29.31 18.49 -13.15
C ARG A 111 30.78 18.15 -13.45
N ALA A 112 31.44 17.33 -12.62
CA ALA A 112 32.79 16.85 -12.89
C ALA A 112 32.82 15.84 -14.05
N PHE A 113 31.85 14.93 -14.11
CA PHE A 113 31.73 13.93 -15.18
C PHE A 113 31.32 14.52 -16.55
N LYS A 114 30.51 15.59 -16.56
CA LYS A 114 30.05 16.23 -17.81
C LYS A 114 31.16 17.00 -18.54
N ASN A 115 32.26 17.35 -17.86
CA ASN A 115 33.46 17.83 -18.55
C ASN A 115 34.10 16.64 -19.28
N LEU A 116 33.91 16.59 -20.60
CA LEU A 116 34.33 15.55 -21.56
C LEU A 116 35.83 15.14 -21.53
N LYS A 117 36.64 15.67 -20.61
CA LYS A 117 38.06 15.34 -20.46
C LYS A 117 38.38 14.19 -19.50
N ILE A 118 37.38 13.62 -18.82
CA ILE A 118 37.61 12.49 -17.90
C ILE A 118 37.31 11.17 -18.63
N LYS A 119 38.34 10.54 -19.23
CA LYS A 119 38.24 9.25 -19.93
C LYS A 119 38.10 8.03 -19.00
N SER A 120 38.14 8.21 -17.68
CA SER A 120 38.29 7.12 -16.73
C SER A 120 37.41 7.30 -15.49
N TYR A 121 36.66 6.26 -15.12
CA TYR A 121 35.89 6.20 -13.86
C TYR A 121 36.79 6.00 -12.63
N TRP A 122 38.09 5.80 -12.82
CA TRP A 122 39.04 5.60 -11.74
C TRP A 122 39.23 6.90 -10.97
N ALA A 123 38.59 6.99 -9.80
CA ALA A 123 38.94 7.95 -8.78
C ALA A 123 40.26 7.50 -8.13
N THR A 124 41.24 8.39 -8.06
CA THR A 124 42.47 8.14 -7.30
C THR A 124 42.11 7.89 -5.85
N SER A 125 42.55 6.74 -5.31
CA SER A 125 42.41 6.45 -3.89
C SER A 125 43.10 7.56 -3.10
N LYS A 126 42.50 7.97 -1.98
CA LYS A 126 43.19 8.86 -1.04
C LYS A 126 44.50 8.20 -0.62
N THR A 127 45.54 9.02 -0.39
CA THR A 127 46.83 8.54 0.11
C THR A 127 46.61 7.64 1.33
N PRO A 128 47.28 6.48 1.41
CA PRO A 128 47.08 5.53 2.51
C PRO A 128 47.23 6.24 3.85
N GLY A 129 46.25 6.03 4.74
CA GLY A 129 46.32 6.58 6.10
C GLY A 129 47.41 5.86 6.90
N SER A 130 47.79 6.41 8.05
CA SER A 130 48.76 5.78 8.97
C SER A 130 48.38 4.36 9.38
N ILE A 131 47.09 4.01 9.31
CA ILE A 131 46.55 2.67 9.58
C ILE A 131 46.69 1.68 8.42
N ASP A 132 46.79 2.18 7.17
CA ASP A 132 46.94 1.34 5.98
C ASP A 132 48.41 0.96 5.73
N GLN A 133 49.35 1.64 6.41
CA GLN A 133 50.80 1.43 6.31
C GLN A 133 51.33 0.35 7.27
N MET A 134 50.46 -0.31 8.05
CA MET A 134 50.86 -1.26 9.10
C MET A 134 50.97 -2.73 8.64
N HIS A 135 51.08 -3.00 7.34
CA HIS A 135 51.30 -4.35 6.80
C HIS A 135 52.41 -4.38 5.76
#